data_AF-A0A7S3RP07-F1
#
_entry.id   AF-A0A7S3RP07-F1
#
_cell.length_a   1.000
_cell.length_b   1.000
_cell.length_c   1.000
_cell.angle_alpha   90.00
_cell.angle_beta   90.00
_cell.angle_gamma   90.00
#
_symmetry.space_group_name_H-M   'P 1'
#
loop_
_entity.id
_entity.type
_entity.pdbx_description
1 polymer ?
#
loop_
_entity_poly.entity_id
_entity_poly.type
_entity_poly.pdbx_seq_one_letter_code
_entity_poly.pdbx_strand_id
1 'polypeptide(L)'
;MSSASIPAVFQPRYVDGRYHMDGGTVWNTNIATAIQKCYEKTGDYSKISLDIANCDAHHPVFNNETSHNALENYMRQRAIHKFHKKTNDILEVKRAYPEVNYRYYFQPSGETNSGLSELDFYNSTTWRVNEMGRRDAKATLEAGENFGFEMLEQYHFNQEVKKAYPNYTDYFKKMFGFE
;
A
#
# COMPACT_ATOMS: atom_id res chain seq x y z
N MET A 1 7.69 2.26 -18.50
CA MET A 1 6.60 1.58 -19.25
C MET A 1 6.38 0.13 -18.79
N SER A 2 7.40 -0.73 -18.73
CA SER A 2 7.19 -2.14 -18.37
C SER A 2 6.59 -2.37 -16.98
N SER A 3 6.98 -1.56 -15.98
CA SER A 3 6.49 -1.69 -14.60
C SER A 3 4.99 -1.45 -14.40
N ALA A 4 4.29 -0.87 -15.39
CA ALA A 4 2.85 -0.58 -15.35
C ALA A 4 2.06 -1.35 -16.44
N SER A 5 2.64 -2.41 -17.00
CA SER A 5 2.01 -3.20 -18.08
C SER A 5 1.06 -4.25 -17.49
N ILE A 6 -0.09 -3.80 -16.98
CA ILE A 6 -1.09 -4.62 -16.27
C ILE A 6 -1.59 -5.73 -17.21
N PRO A 7 -1.43 -7.02 -16.84
CA PRO A 7 -1.95 -8.12 -17.65
C PRO A 7 -3.43 -7.98 -17.93
N ALA A 8 -3.85 -8.36 -19.14
CA ALA A 8 -5.21 -8.21 -19.68
C ALA A 8 -5.67 -6.76 -19.99
N VAL A 9 -4.91 -5.73 -19.58
CA VAL A 9 -5.17 -4.32 -19.96
C VAL A 9 -4.15 -3.85 -21.00
N PHE A 10 -2.87 -4.12 -20.77
CA PHE A 10 -1.77 -3.75 -21.64
C PHE A 10 -0.97 -4.97 -22.08
N GLN A 11 -0.42 -4.93 -23.30
CA GLN A 11 0.46 -5.99 -23.78
C GLN A 11 1.79 -6.00 -22.99
N PRO A 12 2.34 -7.19 -22.68
CA PRO A 12 3.68 -7.30 -22.10
C PRO A 12 4.73 -6.61 -22.98
N ARG A 13 5.74 -6.02 -22.35
CA ARG A 13 6.83 -5.32 -23.05
C ARG A 13 8.03 -6.23 -23.20
N TYR A 14 8.53 -6.38 -24.43
CA TYR A 14 9.78 -7.08 -24.70
C TYR A 14 10.96 -6.12 -24.52
N VAL A 15 11.81 -6.39 -23.52
CA VAL A 15 13.01 -5.59 -23.20
C VAL A 15 14.13 -6.56 -22.81
N ASP A 16 15.31 -6.37 -23.39
CA ASP A 16 16.52 -7.17 -23.10
C ASP A 16 16.32 -8.69 -23.20
N GLY A 17 15.64 -9.14 -24.26
CA GLY A 17 15.43 -10.57 -24.50
C GLY A 17 14.33 -11.21 -23.66
N ARG A 18 13.57 -10.42 -22.87
CA ARG A 18 12.57 -10.93 -21.92
C ARG A 18 11.25 -10.18 -22.04
N TYR A 19 10.15 -10.85 -21.74
CA TYR A 19 8.85 -10.22 -21.57
C TYR A 19 8.68 -9.73 -20.14
N HIS A 20 8.34 -8.46 -20.00
CA HIS A 20 8.09 -7.80 -18.73
C HIS A 20 6.62 -7.38 -18.65
N MET A 21 6.05 -7.53 -17.46
CA MET A 21 4.70 -7.14 -17.12
C MET A 21 4.70 -6.29 -15.85
N ASP A 22 3.53 -5.79 -15.46
CA ASP A 22 3.34 -4.98 -14.26
C ASP A 22 4.04 -5.57 -13.02
N GLY A 23 4.82 -4.73 -12.32
CA GLY A 23 5.60 -5.15 -11.15
C GLY A 23 4.74 -5.57 -9.96
N GLY A 24 3.52 -5.02 -9.85
CA GLY A 24 2.54 -5.37 -8.83
C GLY A 24 2.00 -6.80 -8.93
N THR A 25 2.29 -7.52 -10.03
CA THR A 25 2.01 -8.95 -10.16
C THR A 25 2.96 -9.82 -9.32
N VAL A 26 4.19 -9.35 -9.07
CA VAL A 26 5.23 -10.10 -8.35
C VAL A 26 5.52 -9.44 -7.00
N TRP A 27 5.85 -8.14 -7.02
CA TRP A 27 6.19 -7.39 -5.83
C TRP A 27 5.79 -5.93 -5.99
N ASN A 28 4.71 -5.53 -5.32
CA ASN A 28 4.13 -4.21 -5.53
C ASN A 28 4.95 -3.08 -4.88
N THR A 29 5.40 -3.27 -3.64
CA THR A 29 6.27 -2.31 -2.95
C THR A 29 7.55 -3.03 -2.54
N ASN A 30 8.57 -3.00 -3.40
CA ASN A 30 9.84 -3.70 -3.17
C ASN A 30 10.80 -2.85 -2.32
N ILE A 31 10.49 -2.77 -1.02
CA ILE A 31 11.21 -1.91 -0.07
C ILE A 31 12.64 -2.42 0.17
N ALA A 32 12.81 -3.74 0.34
CA ALA A 32 14.13 -4.33 0.60
C ALA A 32 15.14 -4.03 -0.51
N THR A 33 14.74 -4.14 -1.79
CA THR A 33 15.62 -3.81 -2.90
C THR A 33 15.92 -2.31 -2.95
N ALA A 34 14.94 -1.44 -2.63
CA ALA A 34 15.17 0.00 -2.57
C ALA A 34 16.20 0.36 -1.49
N ILE A 35 16.09 -0.21 -0.29
CA ILE A 35 17.07 -0.04 0.79
C ILE A 35 18.45 -0.51 0.33
N GLN A 36 18.53 -1.72 -0.25
CA GLN A 36 19.81 -2.26 -0.73
C GLN A 36 20.48 -1.35 -1.78
N LYS A 37 19.70 -0.79 -2.71
CA LYS A 37 20.21 0.14 -3.73
C LYS A 37 20.66 1.47 -3.16
N CYS A 38 20.05 1.94 -2.07
CA CYS A 38 20.54 3.10 -1.35
C CYS A 38 21.83 2.77 -0.59
N TYR A 39 21.89 1.61 0.08
CA TYR A 39 23.09 1.15 0.79
C TYR A 39 24.30 1.01 -0.13
N GLU A 40 24.13 0.48 -1.35
CA GLU A 40 25.20 0.42 -2.37
C GLU A 40 25.84 1.79 -2.66
N LYS A 41 25.11 2.89 -2.42
CA LYS A 41 25.61 4.26 -2.62
C LYS A 41 26.14 4.91 -1.35
N THR A 42 25.53 4.63 -0.20
CA THR A 42 25.85 5.30 1.08
C THR A 42 26.86 4.52 1.92
N GLY A 43 26.93 3.21 1.75
CA GLY A 43 27.67 2.27 2.61
C GLY A 43 27.13 2.16 4.04
N ASP A 44 25.96 2.76 4.31
CA ASP A 44 25.47 3.01 5.67
C ASP A 44 23.94 3.13 5.65
N TYR A 45 23.26 2.26 6.42
CA TYR A 45 21.80 2.23 6.50
C TYR A 45 21.22 3.45 7.23
N SER A 46 21.97 4.05 8.16
CA SER A 46 21.52 5.24 8.91
C SER A 46 21.36 6.50 8.06
N LYS A 47 21.95 6.50 6.86
CA LYS A 47 21.82 7.58 5.86
C LYS A 47 20.62 7.40 4.93
N ILE A 48 19.84 6.33 5.11
CA ILE A 48 18.68 6.02 4.28
C ILE A 48 17.43 6.48 5.03
N SER A 49 16.68 7.39 4.43
CA SER A 49 15.35 7.76 4.91
C SER A 49 14.27 7.10 4.07
N LEU A 50 13.25 6.56 4.72
CA LEU A 50 12.16 5.84 4.07
C LEU A 50 10.81 6.47 4.41
N ASP A 51 10.08 6.83 3.36
CA ASP A 51 8.68 7.20 3.41
C ASP A 51 7.88 6.20 2.57
N ILE A 52 6.74 5.75 3.07
CA ILE A 52 5.87 4.78 2.41
C ILE A 52 4.46 5.36 2.29
N ALA A 53 4.04 5.59 1.05
CA ALA A 53 2.64 5.80 0.69
C ALA A 53 2.03 4.46 0.26
N ASN A 54 1.23 3.83 1.11
CA ASN A 54 0.59 2.55 0.82
C ASN A 54 -0.80 2.77 0.22
N CYS A 55 -0.87 2.85 -1.11
CA CYS A 55 -2.12 3.07 -1.84
C CYS A 55 -3.03 1.83 -1.93
N ASP A 56 -2.55 0.66 -1.47
CA ASP A 56 -3.27 -0.62 -1.54
C ASP A 56 -3.98 -0.98 -0.23
N ALA A 57 -4.19 -0.01 0.67
CA ALA A 57 -4.97 -0.20 1.91
C ALA A 57 -6.48 -0.31 1.67
N HIS A 58 -6.83 -0.80 0.50
CA HIS A 58 -8.19 -0.94 0.08
C HIS A 58 -8.78 -2.15 0.81
N HIS A 59 -9.87 -1.93 1.52
CA HIS A 59 -10.64 -3.05 2.00
C HIS A 59 -11.20 -3.78 0.78
N PRO A 60 -11.01 -5.10 0.69
CA PRO A 60 -12.01 -5.87 -0.01
C PRO A 60 -13.31 -5.61 0.76
N VAL A 61 -14.25 -4.89 0.15
CA VAL A 61 -15.62 -4.84 0.66
C VAL A 61 -16.04 -6.29 0.79
N PHE A 62 -16.23 -6.78 2.02
CA PHE A 62 -16.84 -8.07 2.27
C PHE A 62 -18.33 -7.92 1.96
N ASN A 63 -18.66 -7.69 0.68
CA ASN A 63 -20.03 -7.78 0.25
C ASN A 63 -20.41 -9.25 0.40
N ASN A 64 -21.37 -9.57 1.27
CA ASN A 64 -21.84 -10.94 1.44
C ASN A 64 -22.68 -11.41 0.23
N GLU A 65 -22.94 -10.51 -0.72
CA GLU A 65 -23.50 -10.87 -2.00
C GLU A 65 -22.50 -11.70 -2.81
N THR A 66 -22.97 -12.88 -3.23
CA THR A 66 -22.22 -13.82 -4.05
C THR A 66 -22.22 -13.29 -5.48
N SER A 67 -21.07 -12.86 -6.01
CA SER A 67 -20.96 -12.58 -7.45
C SER A 67 -21.01 -13.92 -8.20
N HIS A 68 -21.85 -14.00 -9.24
CA HIS A 68 -21.88 -15.13 -10.16
C HIS A 68 -20.79 -15.04 -11.25
N ASN A 69 -19.94 -14.00 -11.22
CA ASN A 69 -18.87 -13.76 -12.18
C ASN A 69 -17.52 -14.27 -11.64
N ALA A 70 -16.94 -15.26 -12.34
CA ALA A 70 -15.66 -15.85 -11.97
C ALA A 70 -14.49 -14.83 -11.97
N LEU A 71 -14.51 -13.85 -12.88
CA LEU A 71 -13.47 -12.82 -12.97
C LEU A 71 -13.52 -11.88 -11.76
N GLU A 72 -14.73 -11.46 -11.35
CA GLU A 72 -14.92 -10.61 -10.17
C GLU A 72 -14.50 -11.31 -8.88
N ASN A 73 -14.88 -12.59 -8.72
CA ASN A 73 -14.48 -13.39 -7.56
C ASN A 73 -12.96 -13.58 -7.49
N TYR A 74 -12.31 -13.84 -8.63
CA TYR A 74 -10.85 -13.94 -8.70
C TYR A 74 -10.16 -12.61 -8.32
N MET A 75 -10.64 -11.48 -8.86
CA MET A 75 -10.09 -10.17 -8.52
C MET A 75 -10.29 -9.81 -7.04
N ARG A 76 -11.45 -10.18 -6.46
CA ARG A 76 -11.72 -10.02 -5.03
C ARG A 76 -10.81 -10.87 -4.15
N GLN A 77 -10.63 -12.15 -4.47
CA GLN A 77 -9.67 -13.02 -3.76
C GLN A 77 -8.26 -12.44 -3.81
N ARG A 78 -7.84 -11.96 -4.99
CA ARG A 78 -6.54 -11.33 -5.19
C ARG A 78 -6.39 -10.06 -4.34
N ALA A 79 -7.42 -9.23 -4.22
CA ALA A 79 -7.42 -8.04 -3.36
C ALA A 79 -7.25 -8.39 -1.87
N ILE A 80 -7.99 -9.39 -1.36
CA ILE A 80 -7.86 -9.86 0.03
C ILE A 80 -6.43 -10.37 0.31
N HIS A 81 -5.90 -11.22 -0.57
CA HIS A 81 -4.55 -11.77 -0.41
C HIS A 81 -3.47 -10.67 -0.47
N LYS A 82 -3.63 -9.69 -1.37
CA LYS A 82 -2.71 -8.56 -1.55
C LYS A 82 -2.67 -7.67 -0.30
N PHE A 83 -3.79 -7.43 0.37
CA PHE A 83 -3.87 -6.61 1.58
C PHE A 83 -3.07 -7.21 2.75
N HIS A 84 -3.32 -8.48 3.09
CA HIS A 84 -2.67 -9.12 4.23
C HIS A 84 -1.16 -9.35 4.06
N LYS A 85 -0.70 -9.64 2.83
CA LYS A 85 0.71 -9.90 2.58
C LYS A 85 1.59 -8.65 2.80
N LYS A 86 1.10 -7.47 2.43
CA LYS A 86 1.92 -6.25 2.38
C LYS A 86 2.18 -5.57 3.70
N THR A 87 1.19 -5.52 4.58
CA THR A 87 1.38 -4.94 5.92
C THR A 87 2.44 -5.71 6.70
N ASN A 88 2.51 -7.03 6.49
CA ASN A 88 3.57 -7.87 7.05
C ASN A 88 4.93 -7.56 6.42
N ASP A 89 5.01 -7.42 5.10
CA ASP A 89 6.26 -7.10 4.39
C ASP A 89 6.92 -5.81 4.93
N ILE A 90 6.14 -4.75 5.21
CA ILE A 90 6.66 -3.48 5.74
C ILE A 90 7.31 -3.68 7.12
N LEU A 91 6.62 -4.38 8.02
CA LEU A 91 7.10 -4.62 9.38
C LEU A 91 8.26 -5.62 9.42
N GLU A 92 8.31 -6.57 8.50
CA GLU A 92 9.45 -7.48 8.32
C GLU A 92 10.69 -6.72 7.84
N VAL A 93 10.54 -5.84 6.85
CA VAL A 93 11.63 -4.99 6.37
C VAL A 93 12.11 -4.03 7.46
N LYS A 94 11.19 -3.41 8.22
CA LYS A 94 11.56 -2.55 9.36
C LYS A 94 12.40 -3.29 10.40
N ARG A 95 12.05 -4.53 10.71
CA ARG A 95 12.81 -5.41 11.61
C ARG A 95 14.15 -5.85 11.02
N ALA A 96 14.22 -6.10 9.72
CA ALA A 96 15.45 -6.52 9.04
C ALA A 96 16.47 -5.38 8.89
N TYR A 97 16.00 -4.13 8.76
CA TYR A 97 16.84 -2.94 8.58
C TYR A 97 16.52 -1.87 9.63
N PRO A 98 16.83 -2.13 10.92
CA PRO A 98 16.46 -1.23 12.02
C PRO A 98 17.21 0.11 12.00
N GLU A 99 18.35 0.17 11.33
CA GLU A 99 19.18 1.39 11.22
C GLU A 99 18.64 2.41 10.22
N VAL A 100 17.69 2.02 9.34
CA VAL A 100 17.06 2.94 8.38
C VAL A 100 16.18 3.95 9.12
N ASN A 101 16.17 5.21 8.66
CA ASN A 101 15.31 6.24 9.22
C ASN A 101 13.88 6.15 8.63
N TYR A 102 12.95 5.55 9.37
CA TYR A 102 11.54 5.42 8.99
C TYR A 102 10.76 6.68 9.38
N ARG A 103 10.48 7.57 8.42
CA ARG A 103 9.87 8.87 8.74
C ARG A 103 8.35 8.84 8.60
N TYR A 104 7.83 8.53 7.42
CA TYR A 104 6.40 8.65 7.19
C TYR A 104 5.82 7.36 6.61
N TYR A 105 4.75 6.86 7.24
CA TYR A 105 3.90 5.82 6.69
C TYR A 105 2.47 6.34 6.68
N PHE A 106 1.81 6.24 5.53
CA PHE A 106 0.38 6.54 5.43
C PHE A 106 -0.29 5.71 4.36
N GLN A 107 -1.61 5.69 4.43
CA GLN A 107 -2.47 5.00 3.49
C GLN A 107 -3.75 5.80 3.27
N PRO A 108 -4.53 5.53 2.20
CA PRO A 108 -5.83 6.14 2.01
C PRO A 108 -6.71 5.98 3.25
N SER A 109 -7.25 7.09 3.75
CA SER A 109 -8.21 7.14 4.85
C SER A 109 -9.60 6.70 4.43
N GLY A 110 -9.86 6.41 3.16
CA GLY A 110 -11.16 6.00 2.67
C GLY A 110 -11.07 5.10 1.44
N GLU A 111 -12.22 4.83 0.84
CA GLU A 111 -12.30 3.99 -0.35
C GLU A 111 -11.62 4.67 -1.54
N THR A 112 -10.65 4.00 -2.15
CA THR A 112 -10.10 4.35 -3.46
C THR A 112 -10.92 3.69 -4.58
N ASN A 113 -10.53 3.91 -5.84
CA ASN A 113 -11.07 3.11 -6.94
C ASN A 113 -10.48 1.69 -6.86
N SER A 114 -11.26 0.69 -7.29
CA SER A 114 -10.84 -0.72 -7.38
C SER A 114 -11.24 -1.40 -8.68
N GLY A 115 -10.47 -2.42 -9.04
CA GLY A 115 -10.79 -3.28 -10.19
C GLY A 115 -10.79 -2.47 -11.48
N LEU A 116 -11.85 -2.59 -12.29
CA LEU A 116 -11.94 -1.82 -13.54
C LEU A 116 -12.11 -0.31 -13.31
N SER A 117 -12.61 0.13 -12.15
CA SER A 117 -12.71 1.56 -11.84
C SER A 117 -11.35 2.23 -11.60
N GLU A 118 -10.27 1.45 -11.42
CA GLU A 118 -8.89 1.99 -11.40
C GLU A 118 -8.46 2.55 -12.77
N LEU A 119 -9.13 2.11 -13.85
CA LEU A 119 -8.92 2.61 -15.21
C LEU A 119 -9.87 3.76 -15.56
N ASP A 120 -10.64 4.26 -14.59
CA ASP A 120 -11.45 5.46 -14.74
C ASP A 120 -10.60 6.69 -14.46
N PHE A 121 -10.33 7.45 -15.52
CA PHE A 121 -9.51 8.67 -15.48
C PHE A 121 -10.36 9.96 -15.54
N TYR A 122 -11.69 9.87 -15.37
CA TYR A 122 -12.52 11.06 -15.34
C TYR A 122 -12.24 11.89 -14.08
N ASN A 123 -12.36 13.21 -14.20
CA ASN A 123 -12.15 14.11 -13.07
C ASN A 123 -13.14 13.80 -11.91
N SER A 124 -14.39 13.49 -12.26
CA SER A 124 -15.45 13.13 -11.30
C SER A 124 -15.11 11.94 -10.40
N THR A 125 -14.25 11.02 -10.86
CA THR A 125 -13.87 9.81 -10.14
C THR A 125 -12.48 9.92 -9.50
N THR A 126 -11.55 10.64 -10.14
CA THR A 126 -10.17 10.79 -9.67
C THR A 126 -9.97 11.93 -8.68
N TRP A 127 -10.74 13.01 -8.75
CA TRP A 127 -10.56 14.19 -7.89
C TRP A 127 -10.67 13.87 -6.40
N ARG A 128 -11.69 13.08 -6.05
CA ARG A 128 -11.94 12.65 -4.67
C ARG A 128 -10.73 11.92 -4.07
N VAL A 129 -10.10 11.03 -4.85
CA VAL A 129 -8.95 10.24 -4.40
C VAL A 129 -7.70 11.12 -4.29
N ASN A 130 -7.53 12.11 -5.19
CA ASN A 130 -6.44 13.08 -5.10
C ASN A 130 -6.56 13.97 -3.86
N GLU A 131 -7.74 14.50 -3.57
CA GLU A 131 -7.98 15.32 -2.38
C GLU A 131 -7.80 14.49 -1.09
N MET A 132 -8.26 13.24 -1.09
CA MET A 132 -8.00 12.30 0.01
C MET A 132 -6.49 12.11 0.23
N GLY A 133 -5.73 11.82 -0.83
CA GLY A 133 -4.28 11.66 -0.72
C GLY A 133 -3.56 12.90 -0.17
N ARG A 134 -3.99 14.11 -0.58
CA ARG A 134 -3.46 15.38 -0.02
C ARG A 134 -3.78 15.52 1.46
N ARG A 135 -5.01 15.26 1.85
CA ARG A 135 -5.46 15.32 3.25
C ARG A 135 -4.68 14.32 4.12
N ASP A 136 -4.56 13.08 3.67
CA ASP A 136 -3.93 12.00 4.42
C ASP A 136 -2.42 12.24 4.58
N ALA A 137 -1.75 12.69 3.51
CA ALA A 137 -0.35 13.09 3.57
C ALA A 137 -0.15 14.27 4.52
N LYS A 138 -1.01 15.29 4.46
CA LYS A 138 -0.94 16.45 5.37
C LYS A 138 -1.08 16.03 6.83
N ALA A 139 -2.08 15.22 7.17
CA ALA A 139 -2.28 14.75 8.54
C ALA A 139 -1.08 13.91 9.04
N THR A 140 -0.48 13.12 8.15
CA THR A 140 0.73 12.34 8.46
C THR A 140 1.93 13.23 8.78
N LEU A 141 2.14 14.28 7.98
CA LEU A 141 3.19 15.26 8.23
C LEU A 141 2.97 16.02 9.54
N GLU A 142 1.72 16.38 9.85
CA GLU A 142 1.33 17.08 11.08
C GLU A 142 1.48 16.20 12.33
N ALA A 143 1.26 14.89 12.22
CA ALA A 143 1.44 13.95 13.33
C ALA A 143 2.92 13.68 13.67
N GLY A 144 3.84 13.98 12.75
CA GLY A 144 5.27 13.86 12.96
C GLY A 144 5.88 12.55 12.46
N GLU A 145 7.21 12.51 12.45
CA GLU A 145 7.98 11.35 12.00
C GLU A 145 7.72 10.12 12.89
N ASN A 146 7.82 8.93 12.29
CA ASN A 146 7.60 7.61 12.86
C ASN A 146 6.17 7.30 13.35
N PHE A 147 5.30 8.30 13.57
CA PHE A 147 3.94 8.10 14.09
C PHE A 147 3.13 7.04 13.32
N GLY A 148 3.11 7.14 11.98
CA GLY A 148 2.39 6.17 11.15
C GLY A 148 2.95 4.74 11.24
N PHE A 149 4.26 4.59 11.43
CA PHE A 149 4.90 3.29 11.60
C PHE A 149 4.63 2.71 13.00
N GLU A 150 4.65 3.54 14.04
CA GLU A 150 4.29 3.14 15.40
C GLU A 150 2.84 2.65 15.46
N MET A 151 1.92 3.34 14.80
CA MET A 151 0.55 2.87 14.64
C MET A 151 0.48 1.51 13.94
N LEU A 152 1.24 1.32 12.86
CA LEU A 152 1.28 0.05 12.13
C LEU A 152 1.75 -1.10 13.03
N GLU A 153 2.78 -0.86 13.83
CA GLU A 153 3.30 -1.80 14.82
C GLU A 153 2.28 -2.07 15.94
N GLN A 154 1.69 -1.03 16.52
CA GLN A 154 0.66 -1.15 17.55
C GLN A 154 -0.50 -2.00 17.05
N TYR A 155 -1.02 -1.71 15.86
CA TYR A 155 -2.08 -2.51 15.28
C TYR A 155 -1.66 -3.96 15.08
N HIS A 156 -0.43 -4.22 14.60
CA HIS A 156 -0.02 -5.58 14.27
C HIS A 156 0.30 -6.43 15.50
N PHE A 157 0.87 -5.84 16.56
CA PHE A 157 1.35 -6.57 17.73
C PHE A 157 0.39 -6.50 18.94
N ASN A 158 -0.52 -5.52 19.02
CA ASN A 158 -1.49 -5.43 20.09
C ASN A 158 -2.83 -6.11 19.72
N GLN A 159 -3.14 -7.23 20.39
CA GLN A 159 -4.36 -8.00 20.16
C GLN A 159 -5.63 -7.25 20.58
N GLU A 160 -5.56 -6.34 21.56
CA GLU A 160 -6.71 -5.53 21.96
C GLU A 160 -7.06 -4.50 20.89
N VAL A 161 -6.04 -3.89 20.28
CA VAL A 161 -6.23 -2.96 19.14
C VAL A 161 -6.86 -3.68 17.96
N LYS A 162 -6.39 -4.90 17.61
CA LYS A 162 -7.02 -5.71 16.54
C LYS A 162 -8.47 -6.09 16.84
N LYS A 163 -8.81 -6.33 18.12
CA LYS A 163 -10.18 -6.63 18.53
C LYS A 163 -11.09 -5.39 18.44
N ALA A 164 -10.57 -4.23 18.82
CA ALA A 164 -11.31 -2.96 18.76
C ALA A 164 -11.47 -2.44 17.32
N TYR A 165 -10.49 -2.70 16.46
CA TYR A 165 -10.47 -2.27 15.07
C TYR A 165 -10.26 -3.49 14.16
N PRO A 166 -11.35 -4.04 13.57
CA PRO A 166 -11.28 -5.25 12.74
C PRO A 166 -10.32 -5.13 11.55
N ASN A 167 -9.99 -3.93 11.12
CA ASN A 167 -9.01 -3.65 10.09
C ASN A 167 -8.13 -2.43 10.46
N TYR A 168 -6.97 -2.33 9.81
CA TYR A 168 -6.01 -1.27 10.10
C TYR A 168 -6.49 0.12 9.66
N THR A 169 -7.32 0.22 8.63
CA THR A 169 -7.80 1.53 8.14
C THR A 169 -8.76 2.18 9.13
N ASP A 170 -9.61 1.42 9.81
CA ASP A 170 -10.46 1.95 10.88
C ASP A 170 -9.62 2.51 12.04
N TYR A 171 -8.55 1.78 12.38
CA TYR A 171 -7.58 2.26 13.35
C TYR A 171 -6.84 3.51 12.85
N PHE A 172 -6.42 3.53 11.58
CA PHE A 172 -5.78 4.68 10.94
C PHE A 172 -6.67 5.92 10.96
N LYS A 173 -7.94 5.79 10.54
CA LYS A 173 -8.94 6.86 10.61
C LYS A 173 -9.07 7.41 12.02
N LYS A 174 -9.21 6.52 13.00
CA LYS A 174 -9.36 6.91 14.41
C LYS A 174 -8.16 7.71 14.92
N MET A 175 -6.95 7.26 14.62
CA MET A 175 -5.73 7.89 15.11
C MET A 175 -5.45 9.24 14.45
N PHE A 176 -5.81 9.40 13.18
CA PHE A 176 -5.67 10.66 12.44
C PHE A 176 -6.90 11.58 12.52
N GLY A 177 -7.95 11.18 13.25
CA GLY A 177 -9.16 12.00 13.41
C GLY A 177 -9.99 12.13 12.13
N PHE A 178 -9.93 11.14 11.23
CA PHE A 178 -10.78 11.09 10.05
C PHE A 178 -12.16 10.52 10.43
N GLU A 179 -13.22 11.23 10.03
CA GLU A 179 -14.63 10.79 10.12
C GLU A 179 -14.96 9.69 9.10
#